data_AF-A0A1X7VRR3-F1
#
_entry.id   AF-A0A1X7VRR3-F1
#
_cell.length_a   1.000
_cell.length_b   1.000
_cell.length_c   1.000
_cell.angle_alpha   90.00
_cell.angle_beta   90.00
_cell.angle_gamma   90.00
#
_symmetry.space_group_name_H-M   'P 1'
#
loop_
_entity.id
_entity.type
_entity.pdbx_description
1 polymer ?
#
loop_
_entity_poly.entity_id
_entity_poly.type
_entity_poly.pdbx_seq_one_letter_code
_entity_poly.pdbx_strand_id
1 'polypeptide(L)'
;MASSRGSYYFKKLEEQLTCSVCLELYTNPRILPCHHSFCLKCLEGVPLCPKPENNYYLHCPICRCITEIPGTVGVSDLPLAFELNNFRDIYDKMKLSEHSSQSKSSQVASTVSASGHDSTVTTTVVPCHHSDKKQIFCETCNTLICINCTSESHKSHSWNSLEESYR
;
A
#
# COMPACT_ATOMS: atom_id res chain seq x y z
N MET A 1 33.22 10.74 4.02
CA MET A 1 32.72 9.62 3.19
C MET A 1 31.35 9.12 3.67
N ALA A 2 30.37 10.01 3.89
CA ALA A 2 29.05 9.64 4.43
C ALA A 2 27.97 9.43 3.33
N SER A 3 28.28 9.76 2.08
CA SER A 3 27.29 9.82 0.99
C SER A 3 26.96 8.48 0.32
N SER A 4 27.73 7.41 0.60
CA SER A 4 27.65 6.14 -0.12
C SER A 4 26.71 5.10 0.50
N ARG A 5 26.37 5.22 1.79
CA ARG A 5 25.46 4.28 2.46
C ARG A 5 24.00 4.60 2.15
N GLY A 6 23.62 5.87 2.15
CA GLY A 6 22.26 6.31 1.80
C GLY A 6 21.87 5.93 0.37
N SER A 7 22.78 6.13 -0.59
CA SER A 7 22.53 5.79 -2.00
C SER A 7 22.40 4.27 -2.24
N TYR A 8 23.13 3.44 -1.50
CA TYR A 8 23.03 1.98 -1.62
C TYR A 8 21.67 1.46 -1.14
N TYR A 9 21.20 1.89 0.03
CA TYR A 9 19.90 1.45 0.55
C TYR A 9 18.73 1.98 -0.30
N PHE A 10 18.86 3.19 -0.84
CA PHE A 10 17.88 3.76 -1.77
C PHE A 10 17.74 2.89 -3.03
N LYS A 11 18.87 2.55 -3.68
CA LYS A 11 18.88 1.67 -4.84
C LYS A 11 18.34 0.27 -4.50
N LYS A 12 18.65 -0.24 -3.30
CA LYS A 12 18.12 -1.52 -2.85
C LYS A 12 16.60 -1.49 -2.69
N LEU A 13 16.05 -0.40 -2.17
CA LEU A 13 14.61 -0.20 -2.05
C LEU A 13 13.95 -0.09 -3.44
N GLU A 14 14.55 0.66 -4.37
CA GLU A 14 14.10 0.76 -5.76
C GLU A 14 13.96 -0.62 -6.41
N GLU A 15 14.99 -1.48 -6.26
CA GLU A 15 14.96 -2.86 -6.76
C GLU A 15 13.78 -3.67 -6.18
N GLN A 16 13.44 -3.49 -4.90
CA GLN A 16 12.32 -4.19 -4.27
C GLN A 16 10.95 -3.67 -4.73
N LEU A 17 10.89 -2.42 -5.21
CA LEU A 17 9.66 -1.78 -5.69
C LEU A 17 9.52 -1.86 -7.21
N THR A 18 10.42 -2.55 -7.88
CA THR A 18 10.44 -2.69 -9.34
C THR A 18 9.78 -4.00 -9.77
N CYS A 19 8.86 -3.89 -10.72
CA CYS A 19 8.23 -5.03 -11.39
C CYS A 19 9.24 -5.74 -12.29
N SER A 20 9.39 -7.06 -12.14
CA SER A 20 10.34 -7.85 -12.94
C SER A 20 9.92 -8.04 -14.41
N VAL A 21 8.68 -7.70 -14.77
CA VAL A 21 8.18 -7.81 -16.16
C VAL A 21 8.41 -6.52 -16.95
N CYS A 22 7.94 -5.37 -16.43
CA CYS A 22 8.12 -4.09 -17.12
C CYS A 22 9.40 -3.34 -16.72
N LEU A 23 10.10 -3.77 -15.68
CA LEU A 23 11.31 -3.13 -15.13
C LEU A 23 11.07 -1.68 -14.68
N GLU A 24 9.81 -1.36 -14.37
CA GLU A 24 9.39 -0.08 -13.79
C GLU A 24 8.87 -0.30 -12.36
N LEU A 25 8.72 0.78 -11.60
CA LEU A 25 8.08 0.73 -10.29
C LEU A 25 6.65 0.15 -10.39
N TYR A 26 6.30 -0.67 -9.40
CA TYR A 26 4.99 -1.33 -9.36
C TYR A 26 3.85 -0.34 -9.48
N THR A 27 2.95 -0.60 -10.42
CA THR A 27 1.71 0.16 -10.62
C THR A 27 0.54 -0.80 -10.54
N ASN A 28 -0.35 -0.56 -9.57
CA ASN A 28 -1.47 -1.45 -9.25
C ASN A 28 -1.03 -2.93 -9.11
N PRO A 29 -0.06 -3.23 -8.21
CA PRO A 29 0.52 -4.56 -8.14
C PRO A 29 -0.48 -5.60 -7.61
N ARG A 30 -0.51 -6.73 -8.28
CA ARG A 30 -1.27 -7.94 -7.91
C ARG A 30 -0.31 -9.00 -7.41
N ILE A 31 -0.67 -9.69 -6.34
CA ILE A 31 0.12 -10.78 -5.76
C ILE A 31 -0.48 -12.13 -6.17
N LEU A 32 0.39 -13.02 -6.63
CA LEU A 32 0.03 -14.41 -6.93
C LEU A 32 0.10 -15.27 -5.65
N PRO A 33 -0.54 -16.45 -5.60
CA PRO A 33 -0.43 -17.39 -4.48
C PRO A 33 1.02 -17.82 -4.17
N CYS A 34 1.92 -17.75 -5.14
CA CYS A 34 3.35 -17.96 -4.95
C CYS A 34 4.09 -16.76 -4.33
N HIS A 35 3.38 -15.73 -3.87
CA HIS A 35 3.89 -14.50 -3.23
C HIS A 35 4.77 -13.62 -4.12
N HIS A 36 4.66 -13.76 -5.43
CA HIS A 36 5.30 -12.85 -6.38
C HIS A 36 4.29 -11.81 -6.85
N SER A 37 4.75 -10.57 -6.94
CA SER A 37 3.92 -9.43 -7.31
C SER A 37 4.28 -8.90 -8.70
N PHE A 38 3.27 -8.44 -9.43
CA PHE A 38 3.41 -7.90 -10.78
C PHE A 38 2.40 -6.77 -10.99
N CYS A 39 2.69 -5.79 -11.84
CA CYS A 39 1.68 -4.80 -12.23
C CYS A 39 0.49 -5.49 -12.88
N LEU A 40 -0.73 -5.01 -12.65
CA LEU A 40 -1.93 -5.53 -13.31
C LEU A 40 -1.76 -5.63 -14.84
N LYS A 41 -1.31 -4.53 -15.47
CA LYS A 41 -1.00 -4.47 -16.91
C LYS A 41 -0.02 -5.55 -17.38
N CYS A 42 0.90 -5.95 -16.50
CA CYS A 42 1.91 -6.96 -16.83
C CYS A 42 1.31 -8.37 -16.76
N LEU A 43 0.42 -8.64 -15.79
CA LEU A 43 -0.28 -9.92 -15.69
C LEU A 43 -1.27 -10.14 -16.84
N GLU A 44 -1.93 -9.08 -17.30
CA GLU A 44 -2.82 -9.13 -18.47
C GLU A 44 -2.09 -9.53 -19.76
N GLY A 45 -0.78 -9.24 -19.84
CA GLY A 45 0.08 -9.62 -20.96
C GLY A 45 0.76 -10.98 -20.80
N VAL A 46 0.60 -11.69 -19.68
CA VAL A 46 1.20 -13.02 -19.50
C VAL A 46 0.44 -14.04 -20.37
N PRO A 47 1.13 -14.93 -21.11
CA PRO A 47 0.48 -16.00 -21.85
C PRO A 47 -0.38 -16.88 -20.93
N LEU A 48 -1.67 -16.98 -21.25
CA LEU A 48 -2.64 -17.79 -20.53
C LEU A 48 -2.83 -19.13 -21.25
N CYS A 49 -2.81 -20.22 -20.49
CA CYS A 49 -3.18 -21.54 -21.01
C CYS A 49 -4.69 -21.76 -20.78
N PRO A 50 -5.48 -22.01 -21.82
CA PRO A 50 -6.92 -22.24 -21.67
C PRO A 50 -7.21 -23.56 -20.94
N LYS A 51 -8.20 -23.53 -20.05
CA LYS A 51 -8.77 -24.69 -19.34
C LYS A 51 -10.23 -24.85 -19.76
N PRO A 52 -10.78 -26.09 -19.80
CA PRO A 52 -12.23 -26.28 -19.92
C PRO A 52 -12.98 -25.43 -18.88
N GLU A 53 -14.23 -25.07 -19.20
CA GLU A 53 -15.10 -24.22 -18.36
C GLU A 53 -14.69 -22.73 -18.31
N ASN A 54 -14.05 -22.23 -19.37
CA ASN A 54 -13.68 -20.82 -19.51
C ASN A 54 -12.74 -20.33 -18.39
N ASN A 55 -11.90 -21.22 -17.87
CA ASN A 55 -10.86 -20.91 -16.88
C ASN A 55 -9.49 -20.83 -17.56
N TYR A 56 -8.51 -20.23 -16.88
CA TYR A 56 -7.16 -20.06 -17.40
C TYR A 56 -6.11 -20.45 -16.37
N TYR A 57 -4.99 -20.98 -16.85
CA TYR A 57 -3.77 -21.13 -16.06
C TYR A 57 -2.80 -20.01 -16.39
N LEU A 58 -2.32 -19.34 -15.34
CA LEU A 58 -1.26 -18.35 -15.41
C LEU A 58 -0.02 -18.90 -14.73
N HIS A 59 1.12 -18.87 -15.43
CA HIS A 59 2.41 -19.22 -14.86
C HIS A 59 3.13 -17.97 -14.35
N CYS A 60 3.61 -18.03 -13.10
CA CYS A 60 4.42 -16.95 -12.54
C CYS A 60 5.71 -16.74 -13.37
N PRO A 61 5.99 -15.52 -13.86
CA PRO A 61 7.23 -15.23 -14.60
C PRO A 61 8.53 -15.50 -13.82
N ILE A 62 8.49 -15.53 -12.49
CA ILE A 62 9.67 -15.75 -11.63
C ILE A 62 9.86 -17.23 -11.29
N CYS A 63 8.86 -17.87 -10.70
CA CYS A 63 9.00 -19.24 -10.16
C CYS A 63 8.24 -20.32 -10.94
N ARG A 64 7.48 -19.93 -11.97
CA ARG A 64 6.66 -20.82 -12.82
C ARG A 64 5.53 -21.58 -12.11
N CYS A 65 5.29 -21.31 -10.82
CA CYS A 65 4.10 -21.79 -10.11
C CYS A 65 2.83 -21.39 -10.87
N ILE A 66 1.83 -22.27 -10.82
CA ILE A 66 0.58 -22.14 -11.56
C ILE A 66 -0.46 -21.48 -10.66
N THR A 67 -1.17 -20.50 -11.21
CA THR A 67 -2.37 -19.90 -10.62
C THR A 67 -3.55 -20.19 -11.53
N GLU A 68 -4.62 -20.72 -10.96
CA GLU A 68 -5.90 -20.85 -11.67
C GLU A 68 -6.65 -19.51 -11.61
N ILE A 69 -7.10 -19.03 -12.76
CA ILE A 69 -7.83 -17.77 -12.91
C ILE A 69 -9.20 -18.08 -13.52
N PRO A 70 -10.30 -17.77 -12.82
CA PRO A 70 -11.64 -17.86 -13.40
C PRO A 70 -11.78 -16.87 -14.55
N GLY A 71 -12.22 -17.31 -15.73
CA GLY A 71 -12.29 -16.41 -16.89
C GLY A 71 -13.42 -15.40 -16.84
N THR A 72 -14.30 -15.49 -15.85
CA THR A 72 -15.31 -14.45 -15.57
C THR A 72 -14.71 -13.20 -14.94
N VAL A 73 -13.59 -13.32 -14.21
CA VAL A 73 -13.01 -12.22 -13.42
C VAL A 73 -11.61 -11.83 -13.89
N GLY A 74 -10.84 -12.80 -14.40
CA GLY A 74 -9.50 -12.55 -14.92
C GLY A 74 -8.49 -12.20 -13.83
N VAL A 75 -7.36 -11.61 -14.25
CA VAL A 75 -6.22 -11.29 -13.35
C VAL A 75 -6.46 -10.06 -12.46
N SER A 76 -7.51 -9.28 -12.75
CA SER A 76 -7.85 -8.06 -12.01
C SER A 76 -8.31 -8.31 -10.58
N ASP A 77 -8.86 -9.50 -10.32
CA ASP A 77 -9.39 -9.91 -9.02
C ASP A 77 -8.35 -10.49 -8.07
N LEU A 78 -7.14 -10.75 -8.58
CA LEU A 78 -6.04 -11.19 -7.72
C LEU A 78 -5.83 -10.17 -6.58
N PRO A 79 -5.40 -10.63 -5.38
CA PRO A 79 -5.21 -9.72 -4.27
C PRO A 79 -4.22 -8.60 -4.63
N LEU A 80 -4.48 -7.40 -4.10
CA LEU A 80 -3.56 -6.28 -4.16
C LEU A 80 -2.38 -6.54 -3.22
N ALA A 81 -1.17 -6.25 -3.69
CA ALA A 81 0.02 -6.21 -2.82
C ALA A 81 0.10 -4.84 -2.12
N PHE A 82 -0.77 -4.63 -1.12
CA PHE A 82 -0.93 -3.33 -0.44
C PHE A 82 0.37 -2.82 0.20
N GLU A 83 1.23 -3.72 0.64
CA GLU A 83 2.51 -3.42 1.28
C GLU A 83 3.42 -2.61 0.35
N LEU A 84 3.35 -2.85 -0.96
CA LEU A 84 4.16 -2.14 -1.96
C LEU A 84 3.77 -0.67 -2.10
N ASN A 85 2.51 -0.31 -1.81
CA ASN A 85 2.07 1.09 -1.88
C ASN A 85 2.69 1.92 -0.75
N ASN A 86 2.75 1.37 0.48
CA ASN A 86 3.35 2.07 1.61
C ASN A 86 4.86 2.30 1.40
N PHE A 87 5.56 1.29 0.88
CA PHE A 87 6.98 1.44 0.56
C PHE A 87 7.23 2.41 -0.60
N ARG A 88 6.32 2.48 -1.58
CA ARG A 88 6.38 3.45 -2.68
C ARG A 88 6.28 4.89 -2.18
N ASP A 89 5.37 5.19 -1.26
CA ASP A 89 5.23 6.53 -0.69
C ASP A 89 6.52 7.01 0.01
N ILE A 90 7.21 6.08 0.68
CA ILE A 90 8.51 6.36 1.33
C ILE A 90 9.58 6.61 0.28
N TYR A 91 9.63 5.76 -0.76
CA TYR A 91 10.58 5.90 -1.87
C TYR A 91 10.44 7.25 -2.58
N ASP A 92 9.20 7.67 -2.87
CA ASP A 92 8.91 8.95 -3.54
C ASP A 92 9.37 10.15 -2.70
N LYS A 93 9.14 10.10 -1.37
CA LYS A 93 9.62 11.13 -0.43
C LYS A 93 11.14 11.21 -0.37
N MET A 94 11.82 10.06 -0.42
CA MET A 94 13.28 10.01 -0.45
C MET A 94 13.82 10.58 -1.77
N LYS A 95 13.21 10.24 -2.91
CA LYS A 95 13.61 10.74 -4.24
C LYS A 95 13.50 12.27 -4.35
N LEU A 96 12.45 12.86 -3.76
CA LEU A 96 12.21 14.30 -3.79
C LEU A 96 13.23 15.12 -2.99
N SER A 97 13.88 14.51 -2.00
CA SER A 97 14.89 15.19 -1.17
C SER A 97 16.23 15.44 -1.90
N GLU A 98 16.51 14.71 -2.99
CA GLU A 98 17.73 14.90 -3.80
C GLU A 98 17.61 16.01 -4.87
N HIS A 99 16.40 16.48 -5.18
CA HIS A 99 16.16 17.46 -6.27
C HIS A 99 15.80 18.89 -5.79
N SER A 100 15.85 19.19 -4.49
CA SER A 100 15.61 20.54 -3.98
C SER A 100 16.85 21.42 -4.05
N SER A 101 17.31 21.70 -5.27
CA SER A 101 18.17 22.85 -5.57
C SER A 101 17.92 23.37 -6.98
N GLN A 102 16.66 23.52 -7.40
CA GLN A 102 16.30 24.58 -8.35
C GLN A 102 14.82 24.99 -8.19
N SER A 103 14.62 26.15 -7.60
CA SER A 103 13.35 26.86 -7.46
C SER A 103 12.86 27.40 -8.81
N LYS A 104 11.55 27.31 -9.08
CA LYS A 104 10.73 28.44 -9.59
C LYS A 104 9.29 28.36 -9.09
N SER A 105 8.92 29.44 -8.41
CA SER A 105 7.59 29.89 -8.02
C SER A 105 6.70 30.15 -9.24
N SER A 106 5.39 29.86 -9.14
CA SER A 106 4.33 30.87 -9.35
C SER A 106 2.95 30.30 -9.01
N GLN A 107 2.17 31.17 -8.38
CA GLN A 107 0.85 30.96 -7.82
C GLN A 107 -0.24 31.03 -8.88
N VAL A 108 -1.37 30.34 -8.66
CA VAL A 108 -2.72 30.89 -8.86
C VAL A 108 -3.68 30.24 -7.86
N ALA A 109 -4.40 31.08 -7.13
CA ALA A 109 -5.53 30.72 -6.28
C ALA A 109 -6.85 30.89 -7.06
N SER A 110 -7.89 30.13 -6.68
CA SER A 110 -9.35 30.45 -6.73
C SER A 110 -10.14 29.14 -6.55
N THR A 111 -10.77 28.85 -5.40
CA THR A 111 -12.10 29.25 -4.87
C THR A 111 -13.35 28.58 -5.49
N VAL A 112 -14.05 27.85 -4.60
CA VAL A 112 -15.50 27.58 -4.40
C VAL A 112 -16.30 26.52 -5.22
N SER A 113 -16.68 25.46 -4.49
CA SER A 113 -18.04 24.90 -4.23
C SER A 113 -18.83 24.16 -5.32
N ALA A 114 -19.16 22.87 -5.05
CA ALA A 114 -20.48 22.39 -4.57
C ALA A 114 -20.92 21.00 -5.12
N SER A 115 -21.43 20.16 -4.20
CA SER A 115 -22.48 19.12 -4.37
C SER A 115 -22.13 17.69 -4.83
N GLY A 116 -22.43 16.70 -3.97
CA GLY A 116 -23.29 15.55 -4.34
C GLY A 116 -22.73 14.12 -4.21
N HIS A 117 -23.21 13.39 -3.18
CA HIS A 117 -23.46 11.93 -3.01
C HIS A 117 -22.31 10.91 -3.25
N ASP A 118 -22.28 9.68 -2.74
CA ASP A 118 -22.73 8.93 -1.55
C ASP A 118 -22.09 7.53 -1.70
N SER A 119 -22.00 6.78 -0.60
CA SER A 119 -21.81 5.32 -0.47
C SER A 119 -20.45 4.77 -0.01
N THR A 120 -20.30 4.80 1.32
CA THR A 120 -20.15 3.63 2.21
C THR A 120 -18.86 2.80 2.20
N VAL A 121 -17.93 3.17 3.10
CA VAL A 121 -17.25 2.21 3.99
C VAL A 121 -17.42 2.72 5.43
N THR A 122 -18.41 2.17 6.12
CA THR A 122 -18.61 2.41 7.55
C THR A 122 -17.62 1.55 8.33
N THR A 123 -16.36 1.98 8.39
CA THR A 123 -15.55 1.69 9.58
C THR A 123 -15.96 2.76 10.59
N THR A 124 -16.63 2.36 11.67
CA THR A 124 -16.97 3.26 12.78
C THR A 124 -15.67 3.73 13.42
N VAL A 125 -15.06 4.76 12.85
CA VAL A 125 -14.01 5.54 13.49
C VAL A 125 -14.72 6.40 14.52
N VAL A 126 -14.69 5.98 15.79
CA VAL A 126 -15.13 6.86 16.87
C VAL A 126 -14.29 8.14 16.78
N PRO A 127 -14.92 9.33 16.66
CA PRO A 127 -14.18 10.57 16.53
C PRO A 127 -13.33 10.77 17.78
N CYS A 128 -12.03 10.62 17.64
CA CYS A 128 -11.08 11.03 18.66
C CYS A 128 -11.17 12.56 18.76
N HIS A 129 -11.59 13.09 19.91
CA HIS A 129 -11.67 14.55 20.16
C HIS A 129 -10.29 15.23 20.21
N HIS A 130 -9.20 14.46 20.13
CA HIS A 130 -7.83 14.93 20.23
C HIS A 130 -7.13 14.81 18.87
N SER A 131 -6.54 15.91 18.42
CA SER A 131 -6.04 16.08 17.05
C SER A 131 -4.70 15.35 16.75
N ASP A 132 -4.16 14.58 17.69
CA ASP A 132 -2.80 14.02 17.58
C ASP A 132 -2.77 12.54 17.19
N LYS A 133 -2.10 12.28 16.06
CA LYS A 133 -2.00 11.00 15.35
C LYS A 133 -1.03 10.01 16.03
N LYS A 134 -1.38 9.47 17.18
CA LYS A 134 -0.79 8.22 17.69
C LYS A 134 -1.90 7.22 17.94
N GLN A 135 -1.82 6.05 17.29
CA GLN A 135 -2.87 5.04 17.34
C GLN A 135 -2.45 3.92 18.31
N ILE A 136 -3.07 3.92 19.48
CA ILE A 136 -2.95 2.88 20.51
C ILE A 136 -4.24 2.05 20.45
N PHE A 137 -4.14 0.73 20.51
CA PHE A 137 -5.34 -0.11 20.49
C PHE A 137 -5.81 -0.41 21.92
N CYS A 138 -7.06 -0.06 22.22
CA CYS A 138 -7.70 -0.42 23.47
C CYS A 138 -8.41 -1.77 23.32
N GLU A 139 -7.97 -2.78 24.04
CA GLU A 139 -8.52 -4.14 23.96
C GLU A 139 -9.91 -4.22 24.60
N THR A 140 -10.13 -3.48 25.68
CA THR A 140 -11.42 -3.47 26.39
C THR A 140 -12.53 -2.85 25.54
N CYS A 141 -12.21 -1.88 24.69
CA CYS A 141 -13.19 -1.15 23.87
C CYS A 141 -13.11 -1.51 22.38
N ASN A 142 -12.16 -2.38 22.01
CA ASN A 142 -11.88 -2.79 20.62
C ASN A 142 -11.81 -1.59 19.65
N THR A 143 -11.15 -0.51 20.07
CA THR A 143 -11.09 0.76 19.32
C THR A 143 -9.72 1.40 19.41
N LEU A 144 -9.40 2.22 18.41
CA LEU A 144 -8.15 2.97 18.36
C LEU A 144 -8.30 4.28 19.12
N ILE A 145 -7.39 4.51 20.07
CA ILE A 145 -7.37 5.66 20.95
C ILE A 145 -6.02 6.39 20.86
N CYS A 146 -5.99 7.65 21.25
CA CYS A 146 -4.73 8.41 21.37
C CYS A 146 -4.17 8.33 22.80
N ILE A 147 -2.92 8.79 22.99
CA ILE A 147 -2.27 8.80 24.32
C ILE A 147 -3.07 9.63 25.34
N ASN A 148 -3.72 10.71 24.91
CA ASN A 148 -4.55 11.52 25.80
C ASN A 148 -5.81 10.75 26.25
N CYS A 149 -6.38 9.92 25.37
CA CYS A 149 -7.52 9.07 25.73
C CYS A 149 -7.13 7.96 26.72
N THR A 150 -5.88 7.48 26.71
CA THR A 150 -5.40 6.51 27.73
C THR A 150 -5.36 7.13 29.13
N SER A 151 -5.10 8.43 29.25
CA SER A 151 -5.02 9.12 30.56
C SER A 151 -6.36 9.60 31.11
N GLU A 152 -7.37 9.71 30.25
CA GLU A 152 -8.69 10.24 30.61
C GLU A 152 -9.75 9.13 30.65
N SER A 153 -10.35 8.83 29.50
CA SER A 153 -11.52 7.94 29.41
C SER A 153 -11.18 6.45 29.41
N HIS A 154 -9.92 6.08 29.14
CA HIS A 154 -9.46 4.68 29.06
C HIS A 154 -8.40 4.34 30.12
N LYS A 155 -8.34 5.11 31.22
CA LYS A 155 -7.33 4.96 32.29
C LYS A 155 -7.33 3.59 32.97
N SER A 156 -8.47 2.92 33.03
CA SER A 156 -8.65 1.60 33.63
C SER A 156 -8.79 0.46 32.62
N HIS A 157 -8.53 0.73 31.33
CA HIS A 157 -8.66 -0.27 30.27
C HIS A 157 -7.29 -0.82 29.85
N SER A 158 -7.29 -2.07 29.40
CA SER A 158 -6.09 -2.69 28.81
C SER A 158 -5.88 -2.13 27.40
N TRP A 159 -4.68 -1.65 27.13
CA TRP A 159 -4.30 -1.13 25.83
C TRP A 159 -2.91 -1.60 25.47
N ASN A 160 -2.70 -1.83 24.18
CA ASN A 160 -1.42 -2.26 23.63
C ASN A 160 -1.00 -1.30 22.52
N SER A 161 0.27 -0.93 22.54
CA SER A 161 0.91 -0.22 21.45
C SER A 161 1.03 -1.19 20.27
N LEU A 162 0.54 -0.80 19.10
CA LEU A 162 0.58 -1.63 17.88
C LEU A 162 2.01 -1.92 17.36
N GLU A 163 3.06 -1.64 18.14
CA GLU A 163 4.46 -1.92 17.80
C GLU A 163 4.99 -3.28 18.27
N GLU A 164 4.23 -4.09 19.03
CA GLU A 164 4.74 -5.36 19.59
C GLU A 164 4.00 -6.65 19.20
N SER A 165 3.08 -6.63 18.22
CA SER A 165 2.37 -7.85 17.78
C SER A 165 2.99 -8.60 16.59
N TYR A 166 4.20 -8.25 16.15
CA TYR A 166 4.95 -9.00 15.13
C TYR A 166 6.24 -9.60 15.69
N ARG A 167 6.12 -10.48 16.69
CA ARG A 167 7.18 -11.43 17.02
C ARG A 167 6.63 -12.82 17.30
#